data_AF-A0A8T3VPA8-F1
#
_entry.id   AF-A0A8T3VPA8-F1
#
_cell.length_a   1.000
_cell.length_b   1.000
_cell.length_c   1.000
_cell.angle_alpha   90.00
_cell.angle_beta   90.00
_cell.angle_gamma   90.00
#
_symmetry.space_group_name_H-M   'P 1'
#
loop_
_entity.id
_entity.type
_entity.pdbx_description
1 polymer ?
#
loop_
_entity_poly.entity_id
_entity_poly.type
_entity_poly.pdbx_seq_one_letter_code
_entity_poly.pdbx_strand_id
1 'polypeptide(L)'
;MNYKRIDLHMHSLFSDGELLPSELARRALVLGHEAIAITDHVDYSNINTIPEISAAIDDINNNWDITVVLGAEITHAPVESIPDLAYKARELGAKIIVVHGETLNEPVVEGTNYAAVNCKEIDILGHPGLITHEEAELAKKNDVALEISARKGHCLGNGHVANIAREVGNDLLIDTDTHSPDNLITFERAFEIGLGAGMTEEEVLKATVENPRKILKKHGINL
;
A
#
# COMPACT_ATOMS: atom_id res chain seq x y z
N MET A 1 -6.52 22.63 -3.09
CA MET A 1 -7.31 21.78 -4.00
C MET A 1 -8.19 20.90 -3.12
N ASN A 2 -9.42 20.54 -3.52
CA ASN A 2 -10.35 19.82 -2.65
C ASN A 2 -10.40 18.32 -3.00
N TYR A 3 -9.23 17.68 -3.07
CA TYR A 3 -9.12 16.24 -3.33
C TYR A 3 -9.28 15.46 -2.03
N LYS A 4 -10.01 14.35 -2.07
CA LYS A 4 -10.05 13.39 -0.97
C LYS A 4 -8.86 12.43 -1.10
N ARG A 5 -8.34 11.98 0.04
CA ARG A 5 -7.18 11.10 0.12
C ARG A 5 -7.59 9.62 -0.03
N ILE A 6 -6.80 8.83 -0.74
CA ILE A 6 -6.89 7.36 -0.73
C ILE A 6 -5.57 6.81 -0.22
N ASP A 7 -5.57 5.98 0.82
CA ASP A 7 -4.37 5.36 1.36
C ASP A 7 -4.51 3.84 1.35
N LEU A 8 -3.63 3.14 0.64
CA LEU A 8 -3.76 1.70 0.39
C LEU A 8 -2.83 0.82 1.23
N HIS A 9 -2.14 1.39 2.22
CA HIS A 9 -1.21 0.65 3.07
C HIS A 9 -1.30 1.10 4.54
N MET A 10 -1.99 0.31 5.37
CA MET A 10 -2.14 0.56 6.81
C MET A 10 -2.51 -0.70 7.60
N HIS A 11 -2.16 -0.67 8.88
CA HIS A 11 -2.22 -1.78 9.80
C HIS A 11 -3.17 -1.53 10.96
N SER A 12 -3.74 -2.61 11.48
CA SER A 12 -4.68 -2.63 12.59
C SER A 12 -4.21 -3.59 13.68
N LEU A 13 -5.04 -3.77 14.70
CA LEU A 13 -4.79 -4.75 15.78
C LEU A 13 -4.78 -6.22 15.31
N PHE A 14 -5.02 -6.50 14.02
CA PHE A 14 -4.95 -7.85 13.47
C PHE A 14 -3.51 -8.26 13.05
N SER A 15 -2.57 -7.31 12.99
CA SER A 15 -1.13 -7.56 13.03
C SER A 15 -0.46 -6.80 14.17
N ASP A 16 0.10 -5.63 13.88
CA ASP A 16 0.97 -4.83 14.75
C ASP A 16 0.59 -3.34 14.74
N GLY A 17 -0.54 -2.99 14.13
CA GLY A 17 -1.17 -1.69 14.28
C GLY A 17 -1.75 -1.50 15.68
N GLU A 18 -1.85 -0.24 16.10
CA GLU A 18 -2.32 0.15 17.43
C GLU A 18 -3.84 0.35 17.50
N LEU A 19 -4.52 0.30 16.35
CA LEU A 19 -5.91 0.74 16.19
C LEU A 19 -6.87 -0.39 15.80
N LEU A 20 -8.08 -0.32 16.34
CA LEU A 20 -9.21 -1.09 15.81
C LEU A 20 -9.51 -0.64 14.37
N PRO A 21 -10.01 -1.54 13.50
CA PRO A 21 -10.40 -1.18 12.13
C PRO A 21 -11.36 0.02 12.05
N SER A 22 -12.34 0.07 12.95
CA SER A 22 -13.31 1.18 13.02
C SER A 22 -12.68 2.47 13.54
N GLU A 23 -11.72 2.41 14.46
CA GLU A 23 -11.02 3.61 14.92
C GLU A 23 -10.10 4.17 13.83
N LEU A 24 -9.36 3.30 13.13
CA LEU A 24 -8.51 3.64 12.00
C LEU A 24 -9.32 4.34 10.90
N ALA A 25 -10.43 3.72 10.46
CA ALA A 25 -11.33 4.30 9.46
C ALA A 25 -11.94 5.63 9.92
N ARG A 26 -12.32 5.75 11.20
CA ARG A 26 -12.90 6.99 11.73
C ARG A 26 -11.91 8.15 11.67
N ARG A 27 -10.64 7.89 12.02
CA ARG A 27 -9.57 8.89 11.98
C ARG A 27 -9.23 9.29 10.54
N ALA A 28 -9.13 8.31 9.64
CA ALA A 28 -8.94 8.57 8.21
C ALA A 28 -10.06 9.45 7.63
N LEU A 29 -11.32 9.15 7.94
CA LEU A 29 -12.47 9.94 7.53
C LEU A 29 -12.40 11.40 8.03
N VAL A 30 -11.99 11.62 9.29
CA VAL A 30 -11.80 12.98 9.84
C VAL A 30 -10.69 13.74 9.10
N LEU A 31 -9.67 13.05 8.59
CA LEU A 31 -8.58 13.62 7.78
C LEU A 31 -8.94 13.76 6.29
N GLY A 32 -10.20 13.52 5.90
CA GLY A 32 -10.66 13.72 4.52
C GLY A 32 -10.32 12.58 3.56
N HIS A 33 -10.13 11.36 4.07
CA HIS A 33 -9.99 10.18 3.21
C HIS A 33 -11.33 9.80 2.58
N GLU A 34 -11.32 9.44 1.31
CA GLU A 34 -12.46 8.78 0.64
C GLU A 34 -12.37 7.27 0.68
N ALA A 35 -11.16 6.73 0.68
CA ALA A 35 -10.93 5.30 0.80
C ALA A 35 -9.64 4.97 1.55
N ILE A 36 -9.65 3.81 2.20
CA ILE A 36 -8.49 3.21 2.83
C ILE A 36 -8.46 1.71 2.57
N ALA A 37 -7.29 1.08 2.54
CA ALA A 37 -7.16 -0.38 2.56
C ALA A 37 -6.48 -0.82 3.86
N ILE A 38 -7.08 -1.74 4.61
CA ILE A 38 -6.43 -2.34 5.77
C ILE A 38 -5.66 -3.56 5.29
N THR A 39 -4.34 -3.51 5.42
CA THR A 39 -3.37 -4.45 4.84
C THR A 39 -2.49 -5.02 5.94
N ASP A 40 -3.10 -5.58 6.99
CA ASP A 40 -2.37 -6.20 8.10
C ASP A 40 -1.30 -7.21 7.61
N HIS A 41 -0.17 -7.27 8.31
CA HIS A 41 0.94 -8.18 8.00
C HIS A 41 0.50 -9.64 8.03
N VAL A 42 0.91 -10.40 7.02
CA VAL A 42 0.67 -11.84 6.92
C VAL A 42 1.90 -12.65 6.51
N ASP A 43 1.97 -13.84 7.09
CA ASP A 43 2.76 -14.97 6.62
C ASP A 43 1.94 -16.27 6.79
N TYR A 44 2.56 -17.45 6.67
CA TYR A 44 1.83 -18.71 6.85
C TYR A 44 1.26 -18.93 8.27
N SER A 45 1.74 -18.21 9.28
CA SER A 45 1.24 -18.33 10.66
C SER A 45 -0.17 -17.77 10.82
N ASN A 46 -0.49 -16.67 10.12
CA ASN A 46 -1.72 -15.91 10.32
C ASN A 46 -2.50 -15.60 9.03
N ILE A 47 -2.03 -15.95 7.83
CA ILE A 47 -2.75 -15.63 6.57
C ILE A 47 -4.24 -16.01 6.56
N ASN A 48 -4.64 -17.05 7.31
CA ASN A 48 -6.04 -17.48 7.40
C ASN A 48 -6.93 -16.49 8.19
N THR A 49 -6.37 -15.49 8.87
CA THR A 49 -7.13 -14.47 9.62
C THR A 49 -7.62 -13.31 8.75
N ILE A 50 -7.14 -13.19 7.50
CA ILE A 50 -7.56 -12.14 6.55
C ILE A 50 -9.10 -11.96 6.52
N PRO A 51 -9.93 -13.02 6.43
CA PRO A 51 -11.38 -12.83 6.38
C PRO A 51 -12.00 -12.30 7.67
N GLU A 52 -11.32 -12.40 8.82
CA GLU A 52 -11.88 -12.10 10.15
C GLU A 52 -12.23 -10.61 10.33
N ILE A 53 -11.52 -9.72 9.63
CA ILE A 53 -11.78 -8.27 9.68
C ILE A 53 -13.00 -7.85 8.85
N SER A 54 -13.50 -8.72 7.95
CA SER A 54 -14.54 -8.37 6.95
C SER A 54 -15.83 -7.83 7.58
N ALA A 55 -16.27 -8.38 8.71
CA ALA A 55 -17.50 -7.93 9.37
C ALA A 55 -17.37 -6.48 9.89
N ALA A 56 -16.18 -6.07 10.34
CA ALA A 56 -15.93 -4.69 10.75
C ALA A 56 -15.89 -3.75 9.53
N ILE A 57 -15.26 -4.19 8.44
CA ILE A 57 -15.23 -3.44 7.17
C ILE A 57 -16.64 -3.22 6.63
N ASP A 58 -17.47 -4.25 6.62
CA ASP A 58 -18.86 -4.17 6.16
C ASP A 58 -19.68 -3.21 7.03
N ASP A 59 -19.55 -3.27 8.36
CA ASP A 59 -20.21 -2.33 9.27
C ASP A 59 -19.80 -0.87 8.98
N ILE A 60 -18.49 -0.62 8.80
CA ILE A 60 -17.99 0.73 8.49
C ILE A 60 -18.54 1.23 7.15
N ASN A 61 -18.42 0.44 6.10
CA ASN A 61 -18.85 0.82 4.74
C ASN A 61 -20.36 1.05 4.66
N ASN A 62 -21.16 0.33 5.44
CA ASN A 62 -22.61 0.52 5.47
C ASN A 62 -23.05 1.77 6.23
N ASN A 63 -22.22 2.28 7.14
CA ASN A 63 -22.63 3.33 8.07
C ASN A 63 -21.92 4.69 7.85
N TRP A 64 -20.73 4.72 7.24
CA TRP A 64 -19.90 5.93 7.13
C TRP A 64 -19.57 6.28 5.67
N ASP A 65 -19.30 7.57 5.38
CA ASP A 65 -18.89 8.08 4.05
C ASP A 65 -17.39 7.85 3.80
N ILE A 66 -16.95 6.60 3.90
CA ILE A 66 -15.58 6.15 3.57
C ILE A 66 -15.65 4.72 3.03
N THR A 67 -14.81 4.42 2.04
CA THR A 67 -14.63 3.05 1.55
C THR A 67 -13.44 2.39 2.24
N VAL A 68 -13.68 1.38 3.06
CA VAL A 68 -12.65 0.52 3.64
C VAL A 68 -12.53 -0.74 2.81
N VAL A 69 -11.30 -1.08 2.44
CA VAL A 69 -10.98 -2.20 1.55
C VAL A 69 -10.21 -3.25 2.32
N LEU A 70 -10.63 -4.51 2.19
CA LEU A 70 -9.89 -5.64 2.73
C LEU A 70 -8.62 -5.87 1.93
N GLY A 71 -7.47 -5.88 2.59
CA GLY A 71 -6.18 -6.18 1.98
C GLY A 71 -5.30 -7.04 2.88
N ALA A 72 -4.05 -7.21 2.47
CA ALA A 72 -3.01 -7.87 3.24
C ALA A 72 -1.63 -7.38 2.80
N GLU A 73 -0.67 -7.30 3.72
CA GLU A 73 0.75 -7.10 3.41
C GLU A 73 1.52 -8.39 3.67
N ILE A 74 2.20 -8.95 2.67
CA ILE A 74 3.11 -10.08 2.88
C ILE A 74 4.44 -9.54 3.39
N THR A 75 4.80 -9.92 4.61
CA THR A 75 5.88 -9.25 5.36
C THR A 75 6.91 -10.23 5.87
N HIS A 76 8.19 -9.99 5.55
CA HIS A 76 9.35 -10.81 5.94
C HIS A 76 9.23 -12.32 5.63
N ALA A 77 8.33 -12.72 4.72
CA ALA A 77 8.17 -14.09 4.27
C ALA A 77 9.38 -14.54 3.42
N PRO A 78 9.70 -15.86 3.36
CA PRO A 78 10.68 -16.37 2.42
C PRO A 78 10.31 -15.98 0.98
N VAL A 79 11.30 -15.56 0.19
CA VAL A 79 11.12 -15.09 -1.20
C VAL A 79 10.34 -16.12 -2.04
N GLU A 80 10.65 -17.39 -1.86
CA GLU A 80 10.02 -18.51 -2.58
C GLU A 80 8.54 -18.69 -2.24
N SER A 81 8.10 -18.19 -1.08
CA SER A 81 6.73 -18.32 -0.58
C SER A 81 5.82 -17.15 -0.98
N ILE A 82 6.39 -16.01 -1.41
CA ILE A 82 5.63 -14.79 -1.74
C ILE A 82 4.53 -15.07 -2.78
N PRO A 83 4.77 -15.80 -3.90
CA PRO A 83 3.72 -16.06 -4.88
C PRO A 83 2.55 -16.86 -4.33
N ASP A 84 2.82 -17.90 -3.54
CA ASP A 84 1.80 -18.77 -2.95
C ASP A 84 1.00 -18.03 -1.87
N LEU A 85 1.66 -17.18 -1.07
CA LEU A 85 1.00 -16.32 -0.09
C LEU A 85 0.10 -15.30 -0.77
N ALA A 86 0.54 -14.68 -1.87
CA ALA A 86 -0.28 -13.72 -2.63
C ALA A 86 -1.52 -14.38 -3.23
N TYR A 87 -1.37 -15.56 -3.83
CA TYR A 87 -2.51 -16.34 -4.33
C TYR A 87 -3.50 -16.68 -3.20
N LYS A 88 -2.98 -17.16 -2.07
CA LYS A 88 -3.82 -17.53 -0.92
C LYS A 88 -4.52 -16.32 -0.30
N ALA A 89 -3.84 -15.17 -0.19
CA ALA A 89 -4.45 -13.93 0.30
C ALA A 89 -5.61 -13.50 -0.62
N ARG A 90 -5.43 -13.63 -1.95
CA ARG A 90 -6.49 -13.36 -2.93
C ARG A 90 -7.68 -14.31 -2.76
N GLU A 91 -7.44 -15.61 -2.59
CA GLU A 91 -8.51 -16.60 -2.33
C GLU A 91 -9.30 -16.29 -1.04
N LEU A 92 -8.61 -15.76 -0.02
CA LEU A 92 -9.21 -15.36 1.25
C LEU A 92 -9.91 -14.00 1.20
N GLY A 93 -9.93 -13.34 0.03
CA GLY A 93 -10.74 -12.15 -0.22
C GLY A 93 -9.98 -10.83 -0.20
N ALA A 94 -8.67 -10.82 0.06
CA ALA A 94 -7.86 -9.61 -0.04
C ALA A 94 -8.01 -8.98 -1.44
N LYS A 95 -8.42 -7.72 -1.49
CA LYS A 95 -8.56 -6.92 -2.71
C LYS A 95 -7.32 -6.13 -3.03
N ILE A 96 -6.58 -5.70 -2.01
CA ILE A 96 -5.28 -5.07 -2.16
C ILE A 96 -4.23 -5.98 -1.53
N ILE A 97 -3.22 -6.35 -2.31
CA ILE A 97 -2.09 -7.15 -1.83
C ILE A 97 -0.82 -6.33 -1.96
N VAL A 98 -0.20 -6.07 -0.82
CA VAL A 98 1.08 -5.36 -0.68
C VAL A 98 2.16 -6.39 -0.37
N VAL A 99 3.38 -6.17 -0.84
CA VAL A 99 4.56 -6.84 -0.30
C VAL A 99 5.45 -5.81 0.37
N HIS A 100 5.91 -6.14 1.58
CA HIS A 100 6.91 -5.38 2.31
C HIS A 100 8.24 -5.41 1.53
N GLY A 101 8.52 -4.35 0.77
CA GLY A 101 9.71 -4.29 -0.09
C GLY A 101 11.00 -4.06 0.69
N GLU A 102 12.13 -4.11 -0.01
CA GLU A 102 13.49 -4.07 0.53
C GLU A 102 13.91 -2.68 1.03
N THR A 103 13.12 -2.15 1.97
CA THR A 103 13.37 -0.90 2.67
C THR A 103 14.75 -0.86 3.31
N LEU A 104 15.35 0.33 3.36
CA LEU A 104 16.64 0.57 4.03
C LEU A 104 16.55 0.52 5.57
N ASN A 105 15.35 0.48 6.12
CA ASN A 105 15.11 0.55 7.57
C ASN A 105 15.19 -0.83 8.26
N GLU A 106 15.02 -1.92 7.52
CA GLU A 106 14.74 -3.25 8.08
C GLU A 106 15.49 -4.35 7.32
N PRO A 107 15.72 -5.53 7.95
CA PRO A 107 16.53 -6.61 7.36
C PRO A 107 15.70 -7.50 6.41
N VAL A 108 15.05 -6.91 5.42
CA VAL A 108 14.29 -7.64 4.40
C VAL A 108 15.26 -8.45 3.53
N VAL A 109 14.86 -9.68 3.18
CA VAL A 109 15.71 -10.59 2.38
C VAL A 109 15.82 -10.11 0.93
N GLU A 110 17.03 -10.10 0.39
CA GLU A 110 17.30 -9.78 -1.02
C GLU A 110 16.54 -10.73 -1.97
N GLY A 111 15.95 -10.17 -3.02
CA GLY A 111 15.08 -10.86 -3.98
C GLY A 111 13.59 -10.72 -3.67
N THR A 112 13.21 -10.07 -2.56
CA THR A 112 11.81 -9.82 -2.19
C THR A 112 11.14 -8.89 -3.20
N ASN A 113 11.83 -7.79 -3.57
CA ASN A 113 11.34 -6.86 -4.58
C ASN A 113 11.09 -7.56 -5.91
N TYR A 114 12.09 -8.30 -6.41
CA TYR A 114 11.98 -9.09 -7.65
C TYR A 114 10.83 -10.10 -7.62
N ALA A 115 10.69 -10.87 -6.54
CA ALA A 115 9.59 -11.83 -6.40
C ALA A 115 8.22 -11.13 -6.40
N ALA A 116 8.12 -9.98 -5.75
CA ALA A 116 6.90 -9.20 -5.69
C ALA A 116 6.47 -8.71 -7.07
N VAL A 117 7.37 -8.03 -7.79
CA VAL A 117 7.04 -7.45 -9.11
C VAL A 117 6.83 -8.52 -10.19
N ASN A 118 7.26 -9.76 -9.95
CA ASN A 118 7.07 -10.89 -10.86
C ASN A 118 5.80 -11.71 -10.59
N CYS A 119 5.05 -11.42 -9.52
CA CYS A 119 3.79 -12.10 -9.20
C CYS A 119 2.57 -11.24 -9.55
N LYS A 120 1.65 -11.80 -10.33
CA LYS A 120 0.48 -11.08 -10.85
C LYS A 120 -0.61 -10.77 -9.82
N GLU A 121 -0.59 -11.47 -8.70
CA GLU A 121 -1.55 -11.27 -7.62
C GLU A 121 -1.22 -10.05 -6.75
N ILE A 122 0.01 -9.52 -6.85
CA ILE A 122 0.44 -8.36 -6.07
C ILE A 122 0.00 -7.08 -6.79
N ASP A 123 -0.48 -6.13 -6.00
CA ASP A 123 -0.91 -4.81 -6.50
C ASP A 123 0.15 -3.74 -6.26
N ILE A 124 0.82 -3.81 -5.10
CA ILE A 124 1.73 -2.78 -4.62
C ILE A 124 3.01 -3.43 -4.09
N LEU A 125 4.15 -2.92 -4.54
CA LEU A 125 5.42 -3.13 -3.86
C LEU A 125 5.64 -1.96 -2.88
N GLY A 126 5.45 -2.24 -1.58
CA GLY A 126 5.61 -1.28 -0.49
C GLY A 126 7.07 -0.90 -0.30
N HIS A 127 7.33 0.37 0.02
CA HIS A 127 8.65 0.97 0.30
C HIS A 127 9.87 0.17 -0.19
N PRO A 128 10.10 0.07 -1.52
CA PRO A 128 11.04 -0.89 -2.09
C PRO A 128 12.52 -0.55 -1.86
N GLY A 129 12.81 0.54 -1.15
CA GLY A 129 14.18 0.97 -0.87
C GLY A 129 14.95 1.29 -2.16
N LEU A 130 16.02 0.54 -2.40
CA LEU A 130 16.92 0.74 -3.55
C LEU A 130 16.54 -0.15 -4.74
N ILE A 131 15.28 -0.07 -5.18
CA ILE A 131 14.78 -0.81 -6.34
C ILE A 131 15.69 -0.65 -7.56
N THR A 132 15.86 -1.71 -8.34
CA THR A 132 16.64 -1.69 -9.58
C THR A 132 15.79 -1.30 -10.79
N HIS A 133 16.44 -0.93 -11.90
CA HIS A 133 15.76 -0.70 -13.17
C HIS A 133 15.03 -1.95 -13.67
N GLU A 134 15.63 -3.13 -13.52
CA GLU A 134 15.03 -4.40 -13.94
C GLU A 134 13.73 -4.68 -13.18
N GLU A 135 13.74 -4.50 -11.86
CA GLU A 135 12.55 -4.67 -11.04
C GLU A 135 11.46 -3.66 -11.39
N ALA A 136 11.83 -2.40 -11.64
CA ALA A 136 10.88 -1.38 -12.08
C ALA A 136 10.27 -1.71 -13.45
N GLU A 137 11.05 -2.21 -14.41
CA GLU A 137 10.54 -2.66 -15.72
C GLU A 137 9.56 -3.83 -15.57
N LEU A 138 9.87 -4.79 -14.70
CA LEU A 138 8.97 -5.90 -14.37
C LEU A 138 7.69 -5.42 -13.69
N ALA A 139 7.77 -4.51 -12.72
CA ALA A 139 6.63 -3.91 -12.06
C ALA A 139 5.68 -3.26 -13.07
N LYS A 140 6.23 -2.45 -13.99
CA LYS A 140 5.44 -1.81 -15.04
C LYS A 140 4.76 -2.83 -15.95
N LYS A 141 5.51 -3.85 -16.38
CA LYS A 141 5.00 -4.91 -17.26
C LYS A 141 3.87 -5.72 -16.61
N ASN A 142 3.96 -5.95 -15.30
CA ASN A 142 3.01 -6.75 -14.54
C ASN A 142 1.93 -5.93 -13.82
N ASP A 143 1.88 -4.61 -14.04
CA ASP A 143 0.90 -3.69 -13.45
C ASP A 143 0.94 -3.73 -11.90
N VAL A 144 2.16 -3.71 -11.35
CA VAL A 144 2.47 -3.55 -9.92
C VAL A 144 2.91 -2.11 -9.68
N ALA A 145 2.22 -1.41 -8.79
CA ALA A 145 2.56 -0.04 -8.42
C ALA A 145 3.74 -0.01 -7.43
N LEU A 146 4.51 1.08 -7.44
CA LEU A 146 5.62 1.29 -6.52
C LEU A 146 5.25 2.35 -5.49
N GLU A 147 5.50 2.07 -4.22
CA GLU A 147 5.17 2.97 -3.13
C GLU A 147 6.25 4.02 -2.86
N ILE A 148 5.83 5.27 -2.68
CA ILE A 148 6.54 6.34 -2.00
C ILE A 148 5.99 6.41 -0.58
N SER A 149 6.74 5.93 0.40
CA SER A 149 6.23 5.78 1.77
C SER A 149 6.34 7.07 2.57
N ALA A 150 5.27 7.46 3.26
CA ALA A 150 5.32 8.52 4.26
C ALA A 150 5.90 8.05 5.61
N ARG A 151 6.09 6.74 5.79
CA ARG A 151 6.54 6.16 7.05
C ARG A 151 7.99 6.51 7.33
N LYS A 152 8.24 6.98 8.55
CA LYS A 152 9.60 7.27 9.03
C LYS A 152 10.47 6.02 8.93
N GLY A 153 11.63 6.14 8.28
CA GLY A 153 12.55 5.02 8.02
C GLY A 153 12.37 4.49 6.60
N HIS A 154 11.17 4.05 6.25
CA HIS A 154 10.85 3.59 4.89
C HIS A 154 10.98 4.69 3.83
N CYS A 155 10.73 5.94 4.21
CA CYS A 155 10.86 7.09 3.32
C CYS A 155 12.30 7.40 2.84
N LEU A 156 13.32 6.75 3.40
CA LEU A 156 14.73 7.00 3.05
C LEU A 156 15.06 6.71 1.58
N GLY A 157 14.31 5.78 0.95
CA GLY A 157 14.48 5.41 -0.46
C GLY A 157 13.65 6.24 -1.46
N ASN A 158 12.72 7.08 -0.99
CA ASN A 158 11.67 7.68 -1.84
C ASN A 158 12.21 8.42 -3.07
N GLY A 159 13.30 9.19 -2.92
CA GLY A 159 13.87 9.93 -4.05
C GLY A 159 14.46 9.02 -5.14
N HIS A 160 15.02 7.88 -4.73
CA HIS A 160 15.53 6.85 -5.65
C HIS A 160 14.37 6.16 -6.39
N VAL A 161 13.35 5.74 -5.64
CA VAL A 161 12.15 5.11 -6.20
C VAL A 161 11.46 6.05 -7.20
N ALA A 162 11.23 7.31 -6.82
CA ALA A 162 10.60 8.30 -7.69
C ALA A 162 11.39 8.52 -9.00
N ASN A 163 12.73 8.56 -8.92
CA ASN A 163 13.56 8.74 -10.11
C ASN A 163 13.48 7.54 -11.07
N ILE A 164 13.68 6.32 -10.57
CA ILE A 164 13.60 5.12 -11.42
C ILE A 164 12.19 4.94 -11.98
N ALA A 165 11.16 5.10 -11.15
CA ALA A 165 9.78 4.99 -11.58
C ALA A 165 9.44 5.98 -12.69
N ARG A 166 9.98 7.20 -12.65
CA ARG A 166 9.81 8.20 -13.72
C ARG A 166 10.50 7.76 -15.01
N GLU A 167 11.73 7.28 -14.93
CA GLU A 167 12.52 6.86 -16.10
C GLU A 167 11.86 5.66 -16.82
N VAL A 168 11.36 4.70 -16.05
CA VAL A 168 10.67 3.52 -16.58
C VAL A 168 9.21 3.81 -16.92
N GLY A 169 8.58 4.74 -16.19
CA GLY A 169 7.18 5.12 -16.28
C GLY A 169 6.25 4.16 -15.54
N ASN A 170 6.56 3.85 -14.28
CA ASN A 170 5.73 3.07 -13.36
C ASN A 170 4.59 3.94 -12.78
N ASP A 171 3.51 3.28 -12.36
CA ASP A 171 2.53 3.90 -11.49
C ASP A 171 3.11 3.99 -10.07
N LEU A 172 3.13 5.20 -9.52
CA LEU A 172 3.52 5.46 -8.15
C LEU A 172 2.27 5.57 -7.26
N LEU A 173 2.42 5.23 -5.99
CA LEU A 173 1.48 5.57 -4.91
C LEU A 173 2.22 6.35 -3.83
N ILE A 174 1.49 7.14 -3.05
CA ILE A 174 2.00 7.68 -1.80
C ILE A 174 1.14 7.08 -0.71
N ASP A 175 1.69 6.25 0.17
CA ASP A 175 0.96 5.55 1.24
C ASP A 175 1.70 5.68 2.57
N THR A 176 0.96 5.45 3.67
CA THR A 176 1.48 5.81 5.01
C THR A 176 2.15 4.69 5.75
N ASP A 177 1.83 3.44 5.42
CA ASP A 177 2.20 2.29 6.24
C ASP A 177 1.84 2.56 7.72
N THR A 178 0.58 3.01 7.92
CA THR A 178 0.10 3.50 9.22
C THR A 178 0.03 2.35 10.22
N HIS A 179 0.76 2.48 11.33
CA HIS A 179 0.67 1.56 12.47
C HIS A 179 0.10 2.26 13.71
N SER A 180 0.42 3.54 13.89
CA SER A 180 -0.04 4.35 15.02
C SER A 180 -0.86 5.56 14.57
N PRO A 181 -1.70 6.15 15.45
CA PRO A 181 -2.57 7.26 15.07
C PRO A 181 -1.84 8.46 14.44
N ASP A 182 -0.60 8.71 14.86
CA ASP A 182 0.22 9.84 14.40
C ASP A 182 0.84 9.60 13.01
N ASN A 183 0.65 8.42 12.40
CA ASN A 183 1.13 8.11 11.05
C ASN A 183 0.16 8.56 9.96
N LEU A 184 -1.14 8.69 10.28
CA LEU A 184 -2.14 9.15 9.31
C LEU A 184 -1.86 10.59 8.89
N ILE A 185 -1.97 10.86 7.58
CA ILE A 185 -1.69 12.18 7.00
C ILE A 185 -2.86 12.68 6.15
N THR A 186 -2.97 13.99 5.98
CA THR A 186 -3.93 14.58 5.03
C THR A 186 -3.43 14.48 3.60
N PHE A 187 -4.31 14.80 2.63
CA PHE A 187 -3.93 14.94 1.23
C PHE A 187 -2.78 15.94 1.03
N GLU A 188 -2.85 17.10 1.69
CA GLU A 188 -1.82 18.14 1.59
C GLU A 188 -0.47 17.64 2.07
N ARG A 189 -0.46 16.86 3.15
CA ARG A 189 0.79 16.30 3.68
C ARG A 189 1.35 15.21 2.77
N ALA A 190 0.52 14.35 2.20
CA ALA A 190 0.95 13.41 1.17
C ALA A 190 1.54 14.14 -0.04
N PHE A 191 0.93 15.26 -0.42
CA PHE A 191 1.39 16.09 -1.53
C PHE A 191 2.79 16.67 -1.27
N GLU A 192 3.03 17.23 -0.09
CA GLU A 192 4.34 17.72 0.34
C GLU A 192 5.42 16.61 0.34
N ILE A 193 5.06 15.40 0.80
CA ILE A 193 5.98 14.26 0.82
C ILE A 193 6.38 13.85 -0.60
N GLY A 194 5.42 13.80 -1.53
CA GLY A 194 5.70 13.52 -2.94
C GLY A 194 6.66 14.55 -3.55
N LEU A 195 6.42 15.84 -3.33
CA LEU A 195 7.36 16.89 -3.76
C LEU A 195 8.75 16.73 -3.11
N GLY A 196 8.78 16.38 -1.81
CA GLY A 196 10.01 16.09 -1.08
C GLY A 196 10.78 14.88 -1.61
N ALA A 197 10.08 13.91 -2.21
CA ALA A 197 10.67 12.79 -2.93
C ALA A 197 11.21 13.18 -4.33
N GLY A 198 11.08 14.45 -4.73
CA GLY A 198 11.52 14.94 -6.04
C GLY A 198 10.54 14.65 -7.17
N MET A 199 9.27 14.39 -6.85
CA MET A 199 8.18 14.29 -7.83
C MET A 199 7.71 15.68 -8.26
N THR A 200 7.18 15.77 -9.48
CA THR A 200 6.46 16.96 -9.96
C THR A 200 5.04 16.99 -9.40
N GLU A 201 4.39 18.15 -9.38
CA GLU A 201 2.99 18.26 -8.92
C GLU A 201 2.05 17.32 -9.68
N GLU A 202 2.25 17.14 -11.00
CA GLU A 202 1.45 16.22 -11.80
C GLU A 202 1.65 14.76 -11.38
N GLU A 203 2.89 14.35 -11.13
CA GLU A 203 3.19 12.99 -10.65
C GLU A 203 2.57 12.74 -9.28
N VAL A 204 2.61 13.72 -8.38
CA VAL A 204 2.01 13.63 -7.06
C VAL A 204 0.49 13.50 -7.14
N LEU A 205 -0.17 14.29 -8.00
CA LEU A 205 -1.61 14.16 -8.23
C LEU A 205 -1.98 12.79 -8.79
N LYS A 206 -1.21 12.25 -9.75
CA LYS A 206 -1.42 10.88 -10.25
C LYS A 206 -1.27 9.86 -9.13
N ALA A 207 -0.21 9.97 -8.32
CA ALA A 207 0.08 9.02 -7.26
C ALA A 207 -0.90 9.05 -6.09
N THR A 208 -1.57 10.18 -5.86
CA THR A 208 -2.52 10.36 -4.74
C THR A 208 -3.98 10.24 -5.15
N VAL A 209 -4.30 10.39 -6.44
CA VAL A 209 -5.68 10.41 -6.95
C VAL A 209 -5.92 9.36 -8.02
N GLU A 210 -5.18 9.42 -9.14
CA GLU A 210 -5.49 8.60 -10.32
C GLU A 210 -5.09 7.14 -10.15
N ASN A 211 -3.85 6.89 -9.73
CA ASN A 211 -3.27 5.55 -9.57
C ASN A 211 -3.98 4.73 -8.48
N PRO A 212 -4.25 5.24 -7.27
CA PRO A 212 -4.99 4.45 -6.28
C PRO A 212 -6.42 4.14 -6.76
N ARG A 213 -7.09 5.06 -7.46
CA ARG A 213 -8.41 4.80 -8.08
C ARG A 213 -8.34 3.75 -9.18
N LYS A 214 -7.27 3.77 -10.00
CA LYS A 214 -7.02 2.75 -11.03
C LYS A 214 -6.91 1.35 -10.40
N ILE A 215 -6.15 1.21 -9.31
CA ILE A 215 -5.98 -0.06 -8.59
C ILE A 215 -7.30 -0.53 -7.99
N LEU A 216 -8.03 0.35 -7.29
CA LEU A 216 -9.35 0.01 -6.73
C LEU A 216 -10.33 -0.46 -7.80
N LYS A 217 -10.36 0.23 -8.95
CA LYS A 217 -11.23 -0.13 -10.08
C LYS A 217 -10.90 -1.50 -10.68
N LYS A 218 -9.63 -1.89 -10.75
CA LYS A 218 -9.18 -3.23 -11.17
C LYS A 218 -9.83 -4.33 -10.31
N HIS A 219 -10.09 -4.03 -9.04
CA HIS A 219 -10.73 -4.93 -8.08
C HIS A 219 -12.24 -4.71 -7.91
N GLY A 220 -12.87 -3.97 -8.83
CA GLY A 220 -14.32 -3.77 -8.87
C GLY A 220 -14.84 -2.70 -7.92
N ILE A 221 -13.96 -1.91 -7.30
CA ILE A 221 -14.31 -0.84 -6.36
C ILE A 221 -14.33 0.49 -7.12
N ASN A 222 -15.51 1.12 -7.22
CA ASN A 222 -15.68 2.39 -7.93
C ASN A 222 -15.98 3.49 -6.90
N LEU A 223 -15.12 4.51 -6.88
CA LEU A 223 -15.21 5.71 -6.03
C LEU A 223 -15.64 6.95 -6.82
#